data_AF-A0A9Q1BBP3-F1
#
_entry.id   AF-A0A9Q1BBP3-F1
#
_cell.length_a   1.000
_cell.length_b   1.000
_cell.length_c   1.000
_cell.angle_alpha   90.00
_cell.angle_beta   90.00
_cell.angle_gamma   90.00
#
_symmetry.space_group_name_H-M   'P 1'
#
loop_
_entity.id
_entity.type
_entity.pdbx_description
1 polymer ?
#
loop_
_entity_poly.entity_id
_entity_poly.type
_entity_poly.pdbx_seq_one_letter_code
_entity_poly.pdbx_strand_id
1 'polypeptide(L)'
;MATDTLSQLNIWFESNKLTLHVDKTSFTIFHARKNCNHACIESFYFNGTRIRKSHFTQYLGLVIDENLTWKQHVNDLRNSLLKYIGIFHHIGDILPADTAIQIYYSFIYSRLTYAIEVYGTACTTVIKPLQTFQNRILKLLLKKPRRFNTNQLYLDCKVLKINDIHMYCMGVIVFKVDLKSRITRIYILEVGK
;
A
#
# COMPACT_ATOMS: atom_id res chain seq x y z
N MET A 1 15.10 -24.18 -13.11
CA MET A 1 13.70 -23.78 -12.91
C MET A 1 13.47 -22.29 -13.21
N ALA A 2 13.94 -21.34 -12.39
CA ALA A 2 13.65 -19.92 -12.63
C ALA A 2 14.22 -19.37 -13.95
N THR A 3 15.43 -19.79 -14.33
CA THR A 3 16.06 -19.45 -15.61
C THR A 3 15.30 -20.02 -16.80
N ASP A 4 14.82 -21.26 -16.70
CA ASP A 4 14.14 -21.96 -17.79
C ASP A 4 12.78 -21.30 -18.09
N THR A 5 12.04 -20.90 -17.05
CA THR A 5 10.79 -20.15 -17.21
C THR A 5 11.00 -18.79 -17.86
N LEU A 6 12.15 -18.15 -17.62
CA LEU A 6 12.47 -16.87 -18.23
C LEU A 6 12.77 -17.02 -19.73
N SER A 7 13.48 -18.09 -20.12
CA SER A 7 13.70 -18.43 -21.52
C SER A 7 12.39 -18.69 -22.25
N GLN A 8 11.45 -19.40 -21.63
CA GLN A 8 10.09 -19.59 -22.17
C GLN A 8 9.33 -18.27 -22.31
N LEU A 9 9.43 -17.38 -21.31
CA LEU A 9 8.86 -16.04 -21.40
C LEU A 9 9.47 -15.23 -22.54
N ASN A 10 10.78 -15.34 -22.78
CA ASN A 10 11.43 -14.68 -23.91
C ASN A 10 10.88 -15.18 -25.25
N ILE A 11 10.76 -16.49 -25.44
CA ILE A 11 10.16 -17.08 -26.66
C ILE A 11 8.74 -16.55 -26.85
N TRP A 12 7.97 -16.45 -25.76
CA TRP A 12 6.62 -15.90 -25.83
C TRP A 12 6.62 -14.41 -26.19
N PHE A 13 7.50 -13.59 -25.61
CA PHE A 13 7.63 -12.17 -25.97
C PHE A 13 7.99 -12.01 -27.45
N GLU A 14 8.99 -12.75 -27.93
CA GLU A 14 9.41 -12.72 -29.34
C GLU A 14 8.28 -13.14 -30.28
N SER A 15 7.57 -14.23 -29.95
CA SER A 15 6.40 -14.70 -30.72
C SER A 15 5.29 -13.65 -30.80
N ASN A 16 5.17 -12.79 -29.78
CA ASN A 16 4.20 -11.70 -29.71
C ASN A 16 4.76 -10.33 -30.15
N LYS A 17 5.99 -10.28 -30.70
CA LYS A 17 6.67 -9.04 -31.11
C LYS A 17 6.81 -8.02 -29.96
N LEU A 18 7.02 -8.51 -28.74
CA LEU A 18 7.26 -7.72 -27.55
C LEU A 18 8.75 -7.76 -27.19
N THR A 19 9.29 -6.63 -26.73
CA THR A 19 10.69 -6.52 -26.30
C THR A 19 10.74 -6.11 -24.83
N LEU A 20 11.54 -6.84 -24.03
CA LEU A 20 11.74 -6.53 -22.62
C LEU A 20 12.70 -5.33 -22.47
N HIS A 21 12.28 -4.30 -21.73
CA HIS A 21 13.15 -3.19 -21.37
C HIS A 21 14.00 -3.57 -20.15
N VAL A 22 15.20 -4.09 -20.39
CA VAL A 22 16.05 -4.66 -19.33
C VAL A 22 16.37 -3.63 -18.22
N ASP A 23 16.64 -2.37 -18.57
CA ASP A 23 16.96 -1.35 -17.55
C ASP A 23 15.81 -1.01 -16.59
N LYS A 24 14.56 -1.17 -17.05
CA LYS A 24 13.37 -0.98 -16.20
C LYS A 24 13.02 -2.25 -15.43
N THR A 25 13.63 -3.38 -15.79
CA THR A 25 13.33 -4.68 -15.20
C THR A 25 14.29 -4.94 -14.05
N SER A 26 13.74 -5.29 -12.89
CA SER A 26 14.51 -5.72 -11.73
C SER A 26 13.86 -6.95 -11.13
N PHE A 27 14.64 -7.75 -10.40
CA PHE A 27 14.11 -8.86 -9.64
C PHE A 27 14.37 -8.66 -8.15
N THR A 28 13.44 -9.17 -7.34
CA THR A 28 13.50 -9.11 -5.88
C THR A 28 13.17 -10.50 -5.36
N ILE A 29 13.94 -10.97 -4.39
CA ILE A 29 13.74 -12.29 -3.78
C ILE A 29 13.07 -12.05 -2.42
N PHE A 30 11.84 -12.53 -2.27
CA PHE A 30 11.13 -12.43 -1.00
C PHE A 30 11.55 -13.56 -0.07
N HIS A 31 11.87 -13.22 1.17
CA HIS A 31 12.21 -14.21 2.19
C HIS A 31 11.75 -13.78 3.58
N ALA A 32 11.51 -14.76 4.45
CA ALA A 32 11.27 -14.48 5.86
C ALA A 32 12.57 -14.00 6.51
N ARG A 33 12.47 -13.06 7.46
CA ARG A 33 13.63 -12.50 8.17
C ARG A 33 14.49 -13.56 8.88
N LYS A 34 13.89 -14.67 9.32
CA LYS A 34 14.57 -15.78 10.00
C LYS A 34 15.21 -16.79 9.04
N ASN A 35 14.86 -16.73 7.75
CA ASN A 35 15.35 -17.62 6.70
C ASN A 35 16.35 -16.90 5.79
N CYS A 36 17.18 -16.03 6.36
CA CYS A 36 18.33 -15.41 5.70
C CYS A 36 19.47 -16.42 5.48
N ASN A 37 19.14 -17.64 5.08
CA ASN A 37 20.11 -18.47 4.38
C ASN A 37 20.28 -17.82 3.02
N HIS A 38 21.49 -17.33 2.76
CA HIS A 38 21.90 -16.69 1.53
C HIS A 38 21.51 -17.55 0.33
N ALA A 39 20.33 -17.31 -0.26
CA ALA A 39 19.92 -17.99 -1.46
C ALA A 39 20.70 -17.36 -2.62
N CYS A 40 21.72 -18.12 -3.05
CA CYS A 40 22.82 -17.95 -4.00
C CYS A 40 22.58 -17.24 -5.36
N ILE A 41 21.49 -16.49 -5.55
CA ILE A 41 21.20 -15.81 -6.81
C ILE A 41 21.60 -14.34 -6.71
N GLU A 42 22.87 -14.06 -7.04
CA GLU A 42 23.42 -12.70 -7.10
C GLU A 42 23.18 -12.00 -8.44
N SER A 43 22.91 -12.78 -9.49
CA SER A 43 22.69 -12.27 -10.84
C SER A 43 21.72 -13.16 -11.60
N PHE A 44 20.85 -12.50 -12.36
CA PHE A 44 19.89 -13.14 -13.26
C PHE A 44 20.13 -12.54 -14.64
N TYR A 45 20.19 -13.36 -15.69
CA TYR A 45 20.51 -12.90 -17.05
C TYR A 45 19.32 -13.13 -17.98
N PHE A 46 19.05 -12.15 -18.83
CA PHE A 46 18.04 -12.20 -19.89
C PHE A 46 18.70 -11.83 -21.22
N ASN A 47 18.73 -12.77 -22.17
CA ASN A 47 19.40 -12.62 -23.47
C ASN A 47 20.83 -12.06 -23.36
N GLY A 48 21.62 -12.62 -22.43
CA GLY A 48 23.01 -12.19 -22.16
C GLY A 48 23.14 -10.89 -21.35
N THR A 49 22.04 -10.18 -21.07
CA THR A 49 22.04 -8.94 -20.29
C THR A 49 21.70 -9.21 -18.82
N ARG A 50 22.48 -8.66 -17.88
CA ARG A 50 22.23 -8.83 -16.43
C ARG A 50 21.04 -7.99 -15.97
N ILE A 51 20.02 -8.64 -15.41
CA ILE A 51 18.92 -7.99 -14.69
C ILE A 51 19.42 -7.60 -13.29
N ARG A 52 19.11 -6.38 -12.85
CA ARG A 52 19.51 -5.87 -11.54
C ARG A 52 18.65 -6.49 -10.44
N LYS A 53 19.30 -6.96 -9.37
CA LYS A 53 18.63 -7.28 -8.12
C LYS A 53 18.26 -5.99 -7.41
N SER A 54 17.03 -5.87 -6.92
CA SER A 54 16.61 -4.76 -6.08
C SER A 54 16.14 -5.26 -4.71
N HIS A 55 16.44 -4.49 -3.67
CA HIS A 55 15.88 -4.73 -2.32
C HIS A 55 14.51 -4.06 -2.13
N PHE A 56 14.19 -3.09 -3.00
CA PHE A 56 12.93 -2.35 -3.01
C PHE A 56 12.41 -2.24 -4.44
N THR A 57 11.14 -2.57 -4.65
CA THR A 57 10.51 -2.46 -5.98
C THR A 57 9.23 -1.66 -5.87
N GLN A 58 9.07 -0.71 -6.79
CA GLN A 58 7.80 -0.01 -6.94
C GLN A 58 6.85 -0.85 -7.77
N TYR A 59 5.68 -1.16 -7.23
CA TYR A 59 4.65 -1.91 -7.92
C TYR A 59 3.29 -1.27 -7.65
N LEU A 60 2.64 -0.75 -8.71
CA LEU A 60 1.34 -0.08 -8.61
C LEU A 60 1.30 0.96 -7.47
N GLY A 61 2.31 1.82 -7.37
CA GLY A 61 2.37 2.86 -6.32
C GLY A 61 2.71 2.37 -4.90
N LEU A 62 2.90 1.07 -4.69
CA LEU A 62 3.45 0.50 -3.46
C LEU A 62 4.96 0.34 -3.56
N VAL A 63 5.67 0.49 -2.44
CA VAL A 63 7.09 0.15 -2.34
C VAL A 63 7.21 -1.16 -1.57
N ILE A 64 7.51 -2.23 -2.29
CA ILE A 64 7.63 -3.57 -1.72
C ILE A 64 9.10 -3.82 -1.37
N ASP A 65 9.37 -4.14 -0.10
CA ASP A 65 10.68 -4.56 0.36
C ASP A 65 10.82 -6.09 0.33
N GLU A 66 12.05 -6.59 0.20
CA GLU A 66 12.36 -8.03 0.17
C GLU A 66 11.83 -8.81 1.39
N ASN A 67 11.70 -8.14 2.53
CA ASN A 67 11.22 -8.72 3.79
C ASN A 67 9.73 -8.46 4.05
N LEU A 68 9.01 -7.82 3.11
CA LEU A 68 7.59 -7.46 3.22
C LEU A 68 7.23 -6.74 4.54
N THR A 69 8.15 -5.89 5.04
CA THR A 69 7.95 -5.10 6.27
C THR A 69 7.14 -3.84 6.03
N TRP A 70 7.06 -3.36 4.79
CA TRP A 70 6.38 -2.12 4.38
C TRP A 70 6.94 -0.85 5.02
N LYS A 71 8.07 -0.93 5.73
CA LYS A 71 8.66 0.20 6.46
C LYS A 71 9.01 1.36 5.53
N GLN A 72 9.62 1.05 4.39
CA GLN A 72 9.98 2.06 3.40
C GLN A 72 8.74 2.73 2.81
N HIS A 73 7.75 1.93 2.39
CA HIS A 73 6.48 2.44 1.87
C HIS A 73 5.78 3.39 2.84
N VAL A 74 5.62 2.98 4.10
CA VAL A 74 4.94 3.78 5.11
C VAL A 74 5.71 5.08 5.41
N ASN A 75 7.04 5.04 5.41
CA ASN A 75 7.85 6.24 5.58
C ASN A 75 7.69 7.21 4.40
N ASP A 76 7.72 6.71 3.18
CA ASP A 76 7.55 7.52 1.96
C ASP A 76 6.15 8.13 1.88
N LEU A 77 5.12 7.33 2.20
CA LEU A 77 3.75 7.79 2.33
C LEU A 77 3.65 8.91 3.37
N ARG A 78 4.18 8.70 4.58
CA ARG A 78 4.21 9.72 5.64
C ARG A 78 4.90 11.00 5.18
N ASN A 79 6.10 10.90 4.59
CA ASN A 79 6.87 12.06 4.16
C ASN A 79 6.13 12.85 3.08
N SER A 80 5.51 12.15 2.14
CA SER A 80 4.69 12.77 1.11
C SER A 80 3.42 13.44 1.66
N LEU A 81 2.97 13.06 2.86
CA LEU A 81 1.81 13.64 3.54
C LEU A 81 2.20 14.80 4.49
N LEU A 82 3.44 14.85 4.98
CA LEU A 82 3.92 15.91 5.88
C LEU A 82 3.79 17.32 5.28
N LYS A 83 3.93 17.46 3.95
CA LYS A 83 3.74 18.74 3.25
C LYS A 83 2.36 19.38 3.48
N TYR A 84 1.32 18.57 3.68
CA TYR A 84 -0.03 19.08 3.92
C TYR A 84 -0.20 19.72 5.29
N ILE A 85 0.70 19.46 6.25
CA ILE A 85 0.65 20.12 7.57
C ILE A 85 0.83 21.63 7.40
N GLY A 86 1.81 22.06 6.60
CA GLY A 86 2.05 23.48 6.35
C GLY A 86 0.90 24.11 5.57
N ILE A 87 0.41 23.43 4.53
CA ILE A 87 -0.72 23.91 3.73
C ILE A 87 -1.95 24.13 4.61
N PHE A 88 -2.32 23.13 5.41
CA PHE A 88 -3.47 23.19 6.30
C PHE A 88 -3.31 24.18 7.44
N HIS A 89 -2.08 24.49 7.83
CA HIS A 89 -1.84 25.54 8.81
C HIS A 89 -2.24 26.91 8.26
N HIS A 90 -1.97 27.18 6.99
CA HIS A 90 -2.32 28.45 6.36
C HIS A 90 -3.80 28.55 5.99
N ILE A 91 -4.39 27.48 5.42
CA ILE A 91 -5.78 27.52 4.96
C ILE A 91 -6.79 27.25 6.08
N GLY A 92 -6.35 26.57 7.15
CA GLY A 92 -7.22 26.20 8.27
C GLY A 92 -7.81 27.41 9.00
N ASP A 93 -7.21 28.59 8.85
CA ASP A 93 -7.75 29.82 9.41
C ASP A 93 -8.97 30.37 8.69
N ILE A 94 -9.10 30.04 7.41
CA ILE A 94 -10.09 30.60 6.49
C ILE A 94 -11.28 29.64 6.31
N LEU A 95 -11.04 28.34 6.46
CA LEU A 95 -12.00 27.30 6.12
C LEU A 95 -13.01 27.01 7.25
N PRO A 96 -14.31 26.86 6.92
CA PRO A 96 -15.28 26.22 7.81
C PRO A 96 -14.88 24.77 8.13
N ALA A 97 -15.32 24.27 9.30
CA ALA A 97 -14.97 22.93 9.78
C ALA A 97 -15.39 21.81 8.79
N ASP A 98 -16.59 21.91 8.20
CA ASP A 98 -17.11 20.91 7.27
C ASP A 98 -16.26 20.82 5.99
N THR A 99 -15.90 21.98 5.41
CA THR A 99 -15.04 22.04 4.22
C THR A 99 -13.63 21.54 4.54
N ALA A 100 -13.10 21.83 5.73
CA ALA A 100 -11.81 21.32 6.19
C ALA A 100 -11.79 19.78 6.26
N ILE A 101 -12.89 19.17 6.74
CA ILE A 101 -13.04 17.70 6.78
C ILE A 101 -13.15 17.13 5.35
N GLN A 102 -13.88 17.78 4.44
CA GLN A 102 -13.95 17.34 3.04
C GLN A 102 -12.58 17.35 2.37
N ILE A 103 -11.79 18.40 2.58
CA ILE A 103 -10.41 18.50 2.06
C ILE A 103 -9.54 17.39 2.64
N TYR A 104 -9.69 17.06 3.93
CA TYR A 104 -9.02 15.92 4.55
C TYR A 104 -9.34 14.60 3.83
N TYR A 105 -10.62 14.35 3.54
CA TYR A 105 -11.03 13.14 2.83
C TYR A 105 -10.43 13.07 1.40
N SER A 106 -10.46 14.18 0.68
CA SER A 106 -9.99 14.24 -0.70
C SER A 106 -8.47 14.08 -0.84
N PHE A 107 -7.67 14.70 0.01
CA PHE A 107 -6.20 14.73 -0.15
C PHE A 107 -5.43 13.73 0.71
N ILE A 108 -5.92 13.44 1.92
CA ILE A 108 -5.19 12.60 2.88
C ILE A 108 -5.82 11.22 2.95
N TYR A 109 -7.13 11.15 3.21
CA TYR A 109 -7.80 9.87 3.41
C TYR A 109 -7.72 8.99 2.16
N SER A 110 -7.89 9.57 0.96
CA SER A 110 -7.70 8.88 -0.33
C SER A 110 -6.32 8.23 -0.46
N ARG A 111 -5.26 8.90 0.02
CA ARG A 111 -3.88 8.40 -0.04
C ARG A 111 -3.58 7.37 1.05
N LEU A 112 -4.20 7.51 2.23
CA LEU A 112 -4.09 6.51 3.30
C LEU A 112 -4.85 5.23 2.96
N THR A 113 -6.04 5.32 2.38
CA THR A 113 -6.86 4.15 2.04
C THR A 113 -6.28 3.33 0.89
N TYR A 114 -5.48 3.95 0.02
CA TYR A 114 -4.88 3.25 -1.11
C TYR A 114 -4.01 2.08 -0.67
N ALA A 115 -4.43 0.85 -1.01
CA ALA A 115 -3.72 -0.39 -0.72
C ALA A 115 -3.44 -0.64 0.78
N ILE A 116 -4.25 -0.05 1.66
CA ILE A 116 -4.16 -0.25 3.11
C ILE A 116 -4.39 -1.70 3.53
N GLU A 117 -5.05 -2.49 2.69
CA GLU A 117 -5.27 -3.92 2.92
C GLU A 117 -3.96 -4.70 2.88
N VAL A 118 -3.00 -4.22 2.09
CA VAL A 118 -1.68 -4.85 1.94
C VAL A 118 -0.74 -4.34 3.03
N TYR A 119 -0.45 -3.02 3.04
CA TYR A 119 0.56 -2.49 3.96
C TYR A 119 0.06 -2.35 5.41
N GLY A 120 -1.26 -2.34 5.63
CA GLY A 120 -1.85 -2.27 6.97
C GLY A 120 -1.59 -3.52 7.82
N THR A 121 -1.12 -4.61 7.21
CA THR A 121 -0.65 -5.83 7.91
C THR A 121 0.72 -5.65 8.56
N ALA A 122 1.41 -4.54 8.30
CA ALA A 122 2.71 -4.23 8.89
C ALA A 122 2.66 -4.15 10.42
N CYS A 123 3.83 -4.31 11.05
CA CYS A 123 3.97 -4.19 12.50
C CYS A 123 3.39 -2.87 13.02
N THR A 124 2.76 -2.91 14.20
CA THR A 124 2.15 -1.72 14.82
C THR A 124 3.15 -0.57 15.00
N THR A 125 4.44 -0.86 15.18
CA THR A 125 5.53 0.14 15.24
C THR A 125 5.70 0.92 13.94
N VAL A 126 5.47 0.30 12.79
CA VAL A 126 5.56 0.91 11.46
C VAL A 126 4.31 1.77 11.18
N ILE A 127 3.13 1.31 11.59
CA ILE A 127 1.86 2.03 11.37
C ILE A 127 1.66 3.21 12.34
N LYS A 128 2.16 3.13 13.58
CA LYS A 128 2.06 4.18 14.61
C LYS A 128 2.42 5.60 14.10
N PRO A 129 3.53 5.82 13.38
CA PRO A 129 3.84 7.09 12.76
C PRO A 129 2.71 7.68 11.91
N LEU A 130 2.02 6.88 11.10
CA LEU A 130 0.87 7.35 10.30
C LEU A 130 -0.29 7.76 11.21
N GLN A 131 -0.57 6.99 12.28
CA GLN A 131 -1.64 7.34 13.22
C GLN A 131 -1.35 8.65 13.94
N THR A 132 -0.09 8.87 14.35
CA THR A 132 0.32 10.14 14.97
C THR A 132 0.20 11.31 14.00
N PHE A 133 0.51 11.09 12.71
CA PHE A 133 0.30 12.08 11.67
C PHE A 133 -1.19 12.43 11.49
N GLN A 134 -2.07 11.42 11.40
CA GLN A 134 -3.51 11.59 11.29
C GLN A 134 -4.07 12.40 12.48
N ASN A 135 -3.66 12.06 13.71
CA ASN A 135 -4.06 12.80 14.91
C ASN A 135 -3.61 14.26 14.86
N ARG A 136 -2.38 14.52 14.39
CA ARG A 136 -1.82 15.88 14.31
C ARG A 136 -2.59 16.71 13.28
N ILE A 137 -2.88 16.15 12.11
CA ILE A 137 -3.47 16.91 11.02
C ILE A 137 -4.94 17.24 11.29
N LEU A 138 -5.71 16.32 11.88
CA LEU A 138 -7.10 16.56 12.27
C LEU A 138 -7.20 17.63 13.37
N LYS A 139 -6.30 17.61 14.36
CA LYS A 139 -6.25 18.64 15.40
C LYS A 139 -5.94 20.01 14.81
N LEU A 140 -5.03 20.06 13.85
CA LEU A 140 -4.64 21.29 13.17
C LEU A 140 -5.79 21.85 12.32
N LEU A 141 -6.46 21.00 11.53
CA LEU A 141 -7.60 21.39 10.70
C LEU A 141 -8.78 21.95 11.52
N LEU A 142 -9.05 21.36 12.69
CA LEU A 142 -10.15 21.79 13.57
C LEU A 142 -9.74 22.80 14.65
N LYS A 143 -8.49 23.30 14.59
CA LYS A 143 -7.92 24.22 15.60
C LYS A 143 -8.07 23.73 17.04
N LYS A 144 -8.00 22.41 17.26
CA LYS A 144 -8.09 21.80 18.59
C LYS A 144 -6.73 21.83 19.28
N PRO A 145 -6.68 22.00 20.62
CA PRO A 145 -5.42 22.01 21.35
C PRO A 145 -4.70 20.66 21.19
N ARG A 146 -3.37 20.68 21.27
CA ARG A 146 -2.53 19.48 21.09
C ARG A 146 -2.96 18.32 22.00
N ARG A 147 -3.38 18.62 23.24
CA ARG A 147 -3.80 17.65 24.26
C ARG A 147 -5.29 17.26 24.18
N PHE A 148 -6.03 17.71 23.17
CA PHE A 148 -7.43 17.33 22.99
C PHE A 148 -7.59 15.81 22.87
N ASN A 149 -8.67 15.28 23.45
CA ASN A 149 -8.95 13.85 23.45
C ASN A 149 -9.08 13.35 22.01
N THR A 150 -8.21 12.42 21.64
CA THR A 150 -8.15 11.85 20.30
C THR A 150 -9.42 11.07 19.96
N ASN A 151 -10.03 10.35 20.92
CA ASN A 151 -11.24 9.58 20.64
C ASN A 151 -12.43 10.49 20.31
N GLN A 152 -12.59 11.58 21.08
CA GLN A 152 -13.63 12.58 20.81
C GLN A 152 -13.43 13.23 19.45
N LEU A 153 -12.18 13.55 19.08
CA LEU A 153 -11.85 14.13 17.78
C LEU A 153 -12.34 13.27 16.62
N TYR A 154 -12.12 11.95 16.67
CA TYR A 154 -12.55 11.04 15.60
C TYR A 154 -14.07 10.91 15.52
N LEU A 155 -14.77 10.93 16.65
CA LEU A 155 -16.23 10.91 16.69
C LEU A 155 -16.82 12.18 16.09
N ASP A 156 -16.30 13.35 16.48
CA ASP A 156 -16.76 14.65 15.97
C ASP A 156 -16.52 14.77 14.46
N CYS A 157 -15.38 14.28 13.96
CA CYS A 157 -15.05 14.30 12.53
C CYS A 157 -15.74 13.22 11.70
N LYS A 158 -16.34 12.19 12.33
CA LYS A 158 -16.78 10.94 11.67
C LYS A 158 -15.66 10.24 10.88
N VAL A 159 -14.42 10.35 11.34
CA VAL A 159 -13.23 9.75 10.71
C VAL A 159 -12.83 8.48 11.46
N LEU A 160 -12.38 7.47 10.73
CA LEU A 160 -11.84 6.23 11.29
C LEU A 160 -10.32 6.34 11.55
N LYS A 161 -9.83 5.68 12.60
CA LYS A 161 -8.39 5.52 12.83
C LYS A 161 -7.80 4.57 11.80
N ILE A 162 -6.48 4.59 11.60
CA ILE A 162 -5.82 3.79 10.56
C ILE A 162 -6.07 2.29 10.72
N ASN A 163 -6.01 1.79 11.96
CA ASN A 163 -6.31 0.38 12.23
C ASN A 163 -7.77 0.04 11.89
N ASP A 164 -8.71 0.93 12.18
CA ASP A 164 -10.13 0.74 11.90
C ASP A 164 -10.40 0.79 10.40
N ILE A 165 -9.72 1.67 9.66
CA ILE A 165 -9.76 1.72 8.19
C ILE A 165 -9.24 0.39 7.62
N HIS A 166 -8.10 -0.11 8.12
CA HIS A 166 -7.55 -1.39 7.68
C HIS A 166 -8.53 -2.53 7.92
N MET A 167 -9.09 -2.65 9.14
CA MET A 167 -10.07 -3.68 9.46
C MET A 167 -11.32 -3.60 8.57
N TYR A 168 -11.82 -2.39 8.33
CA TYR A 168 -12.96 -2.16 7.44
C TYR A 168 -12.66 -2.61 6.00
N CYS A 169 -11.56 -2.15 5.41
CA CYS A 169 -11.20 -2.51 4.04
C CYS A 169 -10.93 -4.01 3.90
N MET A 170 -10.27 -4.63 4.88
CA MET A 170 -10.09 -6.08 4.92
C MET A 170 -11.42 -6.82 4.96
N GLY A 171 -12.37 -6.37 5.80
CA GLY A 171 -13.71 -6.95 5.87
C GLY A 171 -14.46 -6.88 4.54
N VAL A 172 -14.38 -5.73 3.85
CA VAL A 172 -14.98 -5.55 2.52
C VAL A 172 -14.35 -6.48 1.49
N ILE A 173 -13.02 -6.67 1.49
CA ILE A 173 -12.34 -7.61 0.60
C ILE A 173 -12.81 -9.04 0.86
N VAL A 174 -12.80 -9.49 2.13
CA VAL A 174 -13.20 -10.85 2.50
C VAL A 174 -14.64 -11.12 2.07
N PHE A 175 -15.55 -10.18 2.32
CA PHE A 175 -16.94 -10.29 1.90
C PHE A 175 -17.09 -10.41 0.38
N LYS A 176 -16.36 -9.59 -0.40
CA LYS A 176 -16.37 -9.67 -1.87
C LYS A 176 -15.85 -11.02 -2.38
N VAL A 177 -14.80 -11.56 -1.76
CA VAL A 177 -14.21 -12.87 -2.12
C VAL A 177 -15.18 -14.01 -1.80
N ASP A 178 -15.84 -13.97 -0.64
CA ASP A 178 -16.83 -14.97 -0.24
C ASP A 178 -18.04 -14.96 -1.19
N LEU A 179 -18.59 -13.77 -1.50
CA LEU A 179 -19.68 -13.63 -2.46
C LEU A 179 -19.33 -14.20 -3.84
N LYS A 180 -18.15 -13.86 -4.36
CA LYS A 180 -17.70 -14.38 -5.66
C LYS A 180 -17.58 -15.90 -5.64
N SER A 181 -17.05 -16.47 -4.55
CA SER A 181 -16.91 -17.93 -4.39
C SER A 181 -18.26 -18.63 -4.34
N ARG A 182 -19.25 -18.05 -3.63
CA ARG A 182 -20.62 -18.58 -3.59
C ARG A 182 -21.30 -18.55 -4.94
N ILE A 183 -21.17 -17.43 -5.68
CA ILE A 183 -21.71 -17.29 -7.02
C ILE A 183 -21.11 -18.35 -7.96
N THR A 184 -19.78 -18.49 -8.00
CA THR A 184 -19.12 -19.51 -8.83
C THR A 184 -19.58 -20.93 -8.48
N ARG A 185 -19.80 -21.24 -7.19
CA ARG A 185 -20.33 -22.54 -6.75
C ARG A 185 -21.74 -22.80 -7.28
N ILE A 186 -22.62 -21.79 -7.27
CA ILE A 186 -23.99 -21.92 -7.81
C ILE A 186 -23.94 -22.17 -9.33
N TYR A 187 -23.13 -21.41 -10.07
CA TYR A 187 -22.99 -21.60 -11.52
C TYR A 187 -22.45 -22.99 -11.89
N ILE A 188 -21.48 -23.53 -11.14
CA ILE A 188 -20.97 -24.89 -11.38
C ILE A 188 -22.04 -25.95 -11.11
N LEU A 189 -22.92 -25.74 -10.13
CA LEU A 189 -24.01 -26.68 -9.81
C LEU A 189 -25.18 -26.61 -10.80
N GLU A 190 -25.42 -25.45 -11.42
CA GLU A 190 -26.48 -25.27 -12.44
C GLU A 190 -26.05 -25.70 -13.85
N VAL A 191 -24.79 -25.50 -14.22
CA VAL A 191 -24.26 -25.89 -15.56
C VAL A 191 -23.80 -27.36 -15.59
N GLY A 192 -23.68 -28.01 -14.44
CA GLY A 192 -23.38 -29.44 -14.30
C GLY A 192 -24.59 -30.38 -14.44
N LYS A 193 -25.77 -29.88 -14.83
CA LYS A 193 -26.97 -30.66 -15.18
C LYS A 193 -27.29 -30.50 -16.66
#